data_AF-A0A3P7VJ78-F1
#
_entry.id   AF-A0A3P7VJ78-F1
#
_cell.length_a   1.000
_cell.length_b   1.000
_cell.length_c   1.000
_cell.angle_alpha   90.00
_cell.angle_beta   90.00
_cell.angle_gamma   90.00
#
_symmetry.space_group_name_H-M   'P 1'
#
loop_
_entity.id
_entity.type
_entity.pdbx_description
1 polymer ?
#
loop_
_entity_poly.entity_id
_entity_poly.type
_entity_poly.pdbx_seq_one_letter_code
_entity_poly.pdbx_strand_id
1 'polypeptide(L)'
;MFRSGVSKYPVEVIDESPIFESNIKWCQEQRPPESVRVVSYNILADLYLDLSGPEESLFFPYCPKQYQMYEYRCPLLLKELSSYDMDLCFLQEVDNRMQMRYLSALFDSMGMEMCFAKKQKEVTEGSVIAFRRERFE
;
A
#
# COMPACT_ATOMS: atom_id res chain seq x y z
N MET A 1 6.03 2.13 -30.31
CA MET A 1 4.91 1.17 -30.32
C MET A 1 4.02 1.52 -29.13
N PHE A 2 2.83 2.07 -29.37
CA PHE A 2 1.89 2.38 -28.29
C PHE A 2 1.34 1.06 -27.75
N ARG A 3 1.60 0.77 -26.46
CA ARG A 3 0.96 -0.34 -25.75
C ARG A 3 -0.26 0.24 -25.04
N SER A 4 -1.45 -0.18 -25.43
CA SER A 4 -2.68 0.09 -24.67
C SER A 4 -3.06 -1.14 -23.86
N GLY A 5 -3.53 -0.92 -22.63
CA GLY A 5 -4.11 -1.94 -21.77
C GLY A 5 -5.60 -1.66 -21.59
N VAL A 6 -6.42 -2.71 -21.60
CA VAL A 6 -7.84 -2.63 -21.25
C VAL A 6 -8.03 -3.38 -19.94
N SER A 7 -8.69 -2.75 -18.96
CA SER A 7 -9.02 -3.42 -17.70
C SER A 7 -9.91 -4.62 -17.97
N LYS A 8 -9.62 -5.76 -17.32
CA LYS A 8 -10.47 -6.94 -17.33
C LYS A 8 -11.75 -6.74 -16.52
N TYR A 9 -11.70 -5.87 -15.52
CA TYR A 9 -12.76 -5.67 -14.53
C TYR A 9 -13.38 -4.27 -14.68
N PRO A 10 -14.70 -4.13 -14.47
CA PRO A 10 -15.36 -2.83 -14.42
C PRO A 10 -14.86 -2.02 -13.21
N VAL A 11 -15.09 -0.71 -13.25
CA VAL A 11 -14.86 0.15 -12.08
C VAL A 11 -15.97 -0.09 -11.07
N GLU A 12 -15.60 -0.44 -9.85
CA GLU A 12 -16.52 -0.58 -8.72
C GLU A 12 -16.51 0.70 -7.88
N VAL A 13 -17.66 1.02 -7.28
CA VAL A 13 -17.83 2.17 -6.39
C VAL A 13 -17.87 1.65 -4.96
N ILE A 14 -17.11 2.29 -4.07
CA ILE A 14 -17.16 2.04 -2.63
C ILE A 14 -18.03 3.14 -2.03
N ASP A 15 -19.20 2.77 -1.51
CA ASP A 15 -20.19 3.71 -0.96
C ASP A 15 -19.80 4.25 0.43
N GLU A 16 -18.89 3.56 1.12
CA GLU A 16 -18.42 3.92 2.45
C GLU A 16 -17.12 4.74 2.38
N SER A 17 -17.04 5.76 3.24
CA SER A 17 -15.83 6.55 3.41
C SER A 17 -14.73 5.68 4.02
N PRO A 18 -13.54 5.55 3.37
CA PRO A 18 -12.43 4.84 3.96
C PRO A 18 -11.99 5.47 5.30
N ILE A 19 -11.53 4.63 6.23
CA ILE A 19 -11.12 5.04 7.58
C ILE A 19 -9.97 6.06 7.59
N PHE A 20 -9.20 6.15 6.51
CA PHE A 20 -8.06 7.04 6.35
C PHE A 20 -8.39 8.40 5.73
N GLU A 21 -9.65 8.68 5.38
CA GLU A 21 -10.05 9.97 4.77
C GLU A 21 -9.72 11.18 5.67
N SER A 22 -9.89 11.04 6.99
CA SER A 22 -9.50 12.09 7.94
C SER A 22 -7.99 12.36 7.95
N ASN A 23 -7.18 11.30 7.84
CA ASN A 23 -5.72 11.41 7.76
C ASN A 23 -5.29 12.07 6.44
N ILE A 24 -5.93 11.72 5.33
CA ILE A 24 -5.70 12.36 4.02
C ILE A 24 -5.99 13.85 4.12
N LYS A 25 -7.15 14.21 4.65
CA LYS A 25 -7.55 15.62 4.82
C LYS A 25 -6.53 16.37 5.67
N TRP A 26 -6.12 15.80 6.80
CA TRP A 26 -5.09 16.40 7.65
C TRP A 26 -3.76 16.58 6.91
N CYS A 27 -3.32 15.56 6.14
CA CYS A 27 -2.09 15.62 5.36
C CYS A 27 -2.12 16.71 4.28
N GLN A 28 -3.28 16.97 3.68
CA GLN A 28 -3.46 18.02 2.69
C GLN A 28 -3.51 19.42 3.31
N GLU A 29 -4.11 19.56 4.50
CA GLU A 29 -4.24 20.83 5.19
C GLU A 29 -2.98 21.24 5.95
N GLN A 30 -2.18 20.28 6.43
CA GLN A 30 -1.10 20.52 7.39
C GLN A 30 0.27 20.13 6.84
N ARG A 31 0.93 21.07 6.13
CA ARG A 31 2.35 20.93 5.74
C ARG A 31 3.15 22.14 6.21
N PRO A 32 3.64 22.14 7.46
CA PRO A 32 4.50 23.21 7.95
C PRO A 32 5.76 23.35 7.07
N PRO A 33 6.25 24.58 6.82
CA PRO A 33 7.54 24.79 6.17
C PRO A 33 8.65 24.01 6.88
N GLU A 34 9.60 23.47 6.12
CA GLU A 34 10.75 22.70 6.64
C GLU A 34 10.38 21.41 7.42
N SER A 35 9.11 20.98 7.43
CA SER A 35 8.71 19.73 8.07
C SER A 35 9.12 18.50 7.25
N VAL A 36 9.34 17.37 7.92
CA VAL A 36 9.51 16.05 7.29
C VAL A 36 8.30 15.21 7.67
N ARG A 37 7.57 14.71 6.68
CA ARG A 37 6.47 13.78 6.88
C ARG A 37 6.94 12.35 6.73
N VAL A 38 6.78 11.58 7.80
CA VAL A 38 7.21 10.18 7.89
C VAL A 38 5.99 9.28 7.99
N VAL A 39 5.94 8.26 7.15
CA VAL A 39 4.96 7.18 7.21
C VAL A 39 5.67 5.90 7.65
N SER A 40 5.13 5.20 8.64
CA SER A 40 5.51 3.82 8.96
C SER A 40 4.25 2.97 9.02
N TYR A 41 4.18 1.91 8.23
CA TYR A 41 2.96 1.14 8.08
C TYR A 41 3.22 -0.34 7.79
N ASN A 42 2.72 -1.22 8.65
CA ASN A 42 2.60 -2.64 8.35
C ASN A 42 1.37 -2.87 7.48
N ILE A 43 1.57 -3.33 6.25
CA ILE A 43 0.53 -3.40 5.23
C ILE A 43 -0.09 -4.80 5.06
N LEU A 44 0.22 -5.72 5.97
CA LEU A 44 -0.35 -7.07 6.07
C LEU A 44 -0.12 -7.90 4.79
N ALA A 45 0.93 -8.73 4.82
CA ALA A 45 1.27 -9.60 3.70
C ALA A 45 0.16 -10.64 3.47
N ASP A 46 -0.17 -10.87 2.20
CA ASP A 46 -1.23 -11.80 1.81
C ASP A 46 -0.94 -13.24 2.26
N LEU A 47 0.34 -13.60 2.39
CA LEU A 47 0.77 -14.91 2.87
C LEU A 47 0.30 -15.24 4.29
N TYR A 48 -0.11 -14.24 5.10
CA TYR A 48 -0.64 -14.45 6.45
C TYR A 48 -2.15 -14.66 6.49
N LEU A 49 -2.87 -14.45 5.39
CA LEU A 49 -4.33 -14.39 5.39
C LEU A 49 -5.05 -15.72 5.10
N ASP A 50 -4.34 -16.80 4.75
CA ASP A 50 -4.88 -18.11 4.30
C ASP A 50 -6.40 -18.12 4.06
N LEU A 51 -6.80 -17.51 2.95
CA LEU A 51 -8.21 -17.35 2.59
C LEU A 51 -8.77 -18.61 1.91
N SER A 52 -8.17 -19.79 2.09
CA SER A 52 -8.67 -21.03 1.48
C SER A 52 -9.86 -21.62 2.25
N GLY A 53 -9.93 -21.39 3.57
CA GLY A 53 -10.93 -21.95 4.46
C GLY A 53 -12.29 -21.23 4.46
N PRO A 54 -13.26 -21.77 5.24
CA PRO A 54 -14.50 -21.09 5.59
C PRO A 54 -14.23 -19.85 6.44
N GLU A 55 -15.10 -18.84 6.36
CA GLU A 55 -14.91 -17.50 6.94
C GLU A 55 -14.66 -17.54 8.45
N GLU A 56 -15.36 -18.42 9.17
CA GLU A 56 -15.27 -18.59 10.62
C GLU A 56 -13.93 -19.17 11.08
N SER A 57 -13.17 -19.77 10.16
CA SER A 57 -11.85 -20.35 10.41
C SER A 57 -10.69 -19.45 9.99
N LEU A 58 -10.98 -18.31 9.35
CA LEU A 58 -9.96 -17.36 8.93
C LEU A 58 -9.30 -16.70 10.13
N PHE A 59 -8.09 -16.15 9.93
CA PHE A 59 -7.39 -15.42 10.98
C PHE A 59 -8.17 -14.17 11.46
N PHE A 60 -8.90 -13.52 10.55
CA PHE A 60 -9.79 -12.40 10.85
C PHE A 60 -11.26 -12.77 10.57
N PRO A 61 -11.88 -13.62 11.39
CA PRO A 61 -13.21 -14.16 11.11
C PRO A 61 -14.33 -13.11 11.24
N TYR A 62 -14.04 -11.96 11.84
CA TYR A 62 -14.95 -10.83 11.96
C TYR A 62 -14.97 -9.93 10.71
N CYS A 63 -14.02 -10.11 9.79
CA CYS A 63 -13.92 -9.34 8.56
C CYS A 63 -14.42 -10.21 7.40
N PRO A 64 -15.47 -9.82 6.65
CA PRO A 64 -15.92 -10.58 5.49
C PRO A 64 -14.76 -10.91 4.54
N LYS A 65 -14.72 -12.16 4.06
CA LYS A 65 -13.61 -12.69 3.25
C LYS A 65 -13.27 -11.79 2.06
N GLN A 66 -14.28 -11.24 1.39
CA GLN A 66 -14.13 -10.32 0.27
C GLN A 66 -13.29 -9.07 0.58
N TYR A 67 -13.33 -8.57 1.83
CA TYR A 67 -12.56 -7.40 2.25
C TYR A 67 -11.13 -7.74 2.71
N GLN A 68 -10.86 -9.02 2.98
CA GLN A 68 -9.52 -9.53 3.25
C GLN A 68 -8.73 -9.80 1.97
N MET A 69 -9.43 -10.00 0.82
CA MET A 69 -8.81 -10.29 -0.46
C MET A 69 -7.83 -9.20 -0.90
N TYR A 70 -6.72 -9.64 -1.50
CA TYR A 70 -5.70 -8.74 -2.06
C TYR A 70 -6.28 -7.69 -3.01
N GLU A 71 -7.21 -8.10 -3.87
CA GLU A 71 -7.87 -7.24 -4.86
C GLU A 71 -8.67 -6.10 -4.24
N TYR A 72 -9.18 -6.28 -3.01
CA TYR A 72 -9.89 -5.25 -2.27
C TYR A 72 -8.95 -4.35 -1.47
N ARG A 73 -7.98 -4.96 -0.76
CA ARG A 73 -7.02 -4.21 0.10
C ARG A 73 -6.07 -3.34 -0.71
N CYS A 74 -5.56 -3.85 -1.84
CA CYS A 74 -4.49 -3.17 -2.58
C CYS A 74 -4.90 -1.78 -3.11
N PRO A 75 -6.05 -1.58 -3.78
CA PRO A 75 -6.47 -0.26 -4.23
C PRO A 75 -6.64 0.75 -3.08
N LEU A 76 -7.20 0.33 -1.94
CA LEU A 76 -7.35 1.16 -0.76
C LEU A 76 -6.00 1.63 -0.22
N LEU A 77 -5.06 0.70 -0.09
CA LEU A 77 -3.71 0.99 0.37
C LEU A 77 -2.94 1.92 -0.58
N LEU A 78 -3.06 1.72 -1.88
CA LEU A 78 -2.42 2.61 -2.87
C LEU A 78 -3.02 4.03 -2.81
N LYS A 79 -4.35 4.14 -2.66
CA LYS A 79 -5.03 5.44 -2.47
C LYS A 79 -4.52 6.13 -1.21
N GLU A 80 -4.49 5.42 -0.09
CA GLU A 80 -4.01 5.93 1.20
C GLU A 80 -2.57 6.45 1.10
N LEU A 81 -1.63 5.60 0.66
CA LEU A 81 -0.21 5.97 0.55
C LEU A 81 0.00 7.16 -0.40
N SER A 82 -0.62 7.15 -1.58
CA SER A 82 -0.48 8.24 -2.56
C SER A 82 -0.94 9.61 -2.02
N SER A 83 -1.85 9.59 -1.06
CA SER A 83 -2.51 10.79 -0.54
C SER A 83 -1.79 11.42 0.65
N TYR A 84 -0.78 10.75 1.21
CA TYR A 84 -0.06 11.25 2.37
C TYR A 84 1.01 12.29 2.05
N ASP A 85 1.39 12.55 0.80
CA ASP A 85 2.44 13.54 0.44
C ASP A 85 3.69 13.41 1.34
N MET A 86 4.16 12.17 1.49
CA MET A 86 5.21 11.80 2.43
C MET A 86 6.61 12.13 1.90
N ASP A 87 7.57 12.26 2.82
CA ASP A 87 8.98 12.48 2.51
C ASP A 87 9.81 11.23 2.80
N LEU A 88 9.44 10.46 3.83
CA LEU A 88 9.99 9.15 4.17
C LEU A 88 8.86 8.14 4.38
N CYS A 89 9.04 6.92 3.89
CA CYS A 89 8.11 5.81 4.03
C CYS A 89 8.83 4.56 4.49
N PHE A 90 8.29 3.87 5.49
CA PHE A 90 8.77 2.60 6.00
C PHE A 90 7.62 1.60 6.00
N LEU A 91 7.60 0.67 5.06
CA LEU A 91 6.56 -0.36 5.00
C LEU A 91 7.08 -1.70 5.51
N GLN A 92 6.24 -2.43 6.25
CA GLN A 92 6.49 -3.79 6.71
C GLN A 92 5.44 -4.77 6.17
N GLU A 93 5.77 -6.06 6.13
CA GLU A 93 4.92 -7.12 5.56
C GLU A 93 4.54 -6.85 4.10
N VAL A 94 5.51 -6.39 3.32
CA VAL A 94 5.33 -6.10 1.89
C VAL A 94 5.56 -7.36 1.08
N ASP A 95 4.52 -7.88 0.42
CA ASP A 95 4.67 -8.96 -0.55
C ASP A 95 5.60 -8.58 -1.71
N ASN A 96 6.49 -9.48 -2.12
CA ASN A 96 7.35 -9.26 -3.30
C ASN A 96 6.55 -8.99 -4.58
N ARG A 97 5.35 -9.57 -4.71
CA ARG A 97 4.46 -9.28 -5.84
C ARG A 97 3.94 -7.85 -5.79
N MET A 98 3.60 -7.35 -4.61
CA MET A 98 3.07 -6.00 -4.43
C MET A 98 4.13 -4.94 -4.75
N GLN A 99 5.36 -5.14 -4.27
CA GLN A 99 6.43 -4.18 -4.54
C GLN A 99 6.75 -4.08 -6.04
N MET A 100 6.87 -5.22 -6.73
CA MET A 100 7.19 -5.24 -8.17
C MET A 100 6.08 -4.68 -9.04
N ARG A 101 4.81 -4.92 -8.68
CA ARG A 101 3.67 -4.54 -9.53
C ARG A 101 3.16 -3.14 -9.27
N TYR A 102 3.21 -2.67 -8.03
CA TYR A 102 2.50 -1.46 -7.63
C TYR A 102 3.40 -0.46 -6.92
N LEU A 103 4.10 -0.84 -5.84
CA LEU A 103 4.80 0.15 -5.01
C LEU A 103 5.94 0.83 -5.77
N SER A 104 6.70 0.10 -6.58
CA SER A 104 7.77 0.72 -7.39
C SER A 104 7.24 1.82 -8.31
N ALA A 105 6.11 1.57 -8.99
CA ALA A 105 5.50 2.56 -9.87
C ALA A 105 4.84 3.71 -9.08
N LEU A 106 4.21 3.39 -7.94
CA LEU A 106 3.59 4.38 -7.07
C LEU A 106 4.63 5.37 -6.54
N PHE A 107 5.68 4.89 -5.88
CA PHE A 107 6.71 5.76 -5.30
C PHE A 107 7.44 6.57 -6.37
N ASP A 108 7.72 5.97 -7.54
CA ASP A 108 8.33 6.71 -8.65
C ASP A 108 7.42 7.86 -9.13
N SER A 109 6.11 7.61 -9.26
CA SER A 109 5.13 8.66 -9.62
C SER A 109 5.02 9.79 -8.59
N MET A 110 5.42 9.52 -7.34
CA MET A 110 5.47 10.50 -6.26
C MET A 110 6.83 11.21 -6.15
N GLY A 111 7.76 10.95 -7.08
CA GLY A 111 9.12 11.51 -7.03
C GLY A 111 9.99 10.89 -5.93
N MET A 112 9.63 9.71 -5.44
CA MET A 112 10.36 8.99 -4.39
C MET A 112 11.16 7.83 -4.96
N GLU A 113 12.34 7.60 -4.41
CA GLU A 113 13.09 6.36 -4.60
C GLU A 113 12.70 5.34 -3.54
N MET A 114 12.74 4.04 -3.88
CA MET A 114 12.45 2.97 -2.91
C MET A 114 13.45 1.82 -2.98
N CYS A 115 13.73 1.25 -1.80
CA CYS A 115 14.53 0.04 -1.61
C CYS A 115 13.64 -1.03 -0.97
N PHE A 116 13.58 -2.21 -1.58
CA PHE A 116 12.92 -3.38 -1.02
C PHE A 116 13.94 -4.36 -0.46
N ALA A 117 13.79 -4.71 0.82
CA ALA A 117 14.58 -5.73 1.49
C ALA A 117 13.68 -6.93 1.83
N LYS A 118 13.84 -8.01 1.08
CA LYS A 118 13.14 -9.27 1.36
C LYS A 118 13.62 -9.86 2.69
N LYS A 119 12.70 -10.34 3.51
CA LYS A 119 13.07 -11.08 4.73
C LYS A 119 13.79 -12.37 4.36
N GLN A 120 14.80 -12.73 5.14
CA GLN A 120 15.55 -13.98 4.93
C GLN A 120 14.64 -15.20 5.18
N LYS A 121 15.04 -16.39 4.67
CA LYS A 121 14.29 -17.66 4.64
C LYS A 121 13.27 -17.76 3.48
N GLU A 122 12.39 -18.75 3.52
CA GLU A 122 11.41 -19.07 2.45
C GLU A 122 10.18 -18.15 2.41
N VAL A 123 10.13 -17.09 3.23
CA VAL A 123 9.03 -16.12 3.21
C VAL A 123 9.10 -15.23 1.95
N THR A 124 7.94 -14.83 1.43
CA THR A 124 7.82 -13.99 0.20
C THR A 124 7.51 -12.52 0.49
N GLU A 125 7.63 -12.08 1.73
CA GLU A 125 7.47 -10.69 2.19
C GLU A 125 8.78 -10.03 2.63
N GLY A 126 8.75 -8.72 2.81
CA GLY A 126 9.84 -7.94 3.36
C GLY A 126 9.44 -6.52 3.74
N SER A 127 10.43 -5.64 3.75
CA SER A 127 10.25 -4.23 4.09
C SER A 127 10.59 -3.32 2.92
N VAL A 128 9.94 -2.16 2.86
CA VAL A 128 10.28 -1.07 1.94
C VAL A 128 10.75 0.14 2.73
N ILE A 129 11.81 0.77 2.26
CA ILE A 129 12.16 2.14 2.62
C ILE A 129 12.01 2.98 1.36
N ALA A 130 11.25 4.06 1.43
CA ALA A 130 11.16 5.04 0.34
C ALA A 130 11.45 6.45 0.84
N PHE A 131 12.09 7.26 0.01
CA PHE A 131 12.50 8.62 0.35
C PHE A 131 12.36 9.56 -0.84
N ARG A 132 11.98 10.82 -0.58
CA ARG A 132 11.81 11.84 -1.61
C ARG A 132 13.18 12.28 -2.14
N ARG A 133 13.40 12.13 -3.46
CA ARG A 133 14.70 12.36 -4.12
C ARG A 133 15.22 13.79 -3.97
N GLU A 134 14.31 14.76 -3.92
CA GLU A 134 14.67 16.18 -3.75
C GLU A 134 15.14 16.53 -2.33
N ARG A 135 14.94 15.63 -1.37
CA ARG A 135 15.18 15.89 0.07
C ARG A 135 16.24 15.00 0.71
N PHE A 136 16.47 13.82 0.15
CA PHE A 136 17.37 12.81 0.72
C PHE A 136 18.20 12.13 -0.36
N GLU A 137 19.41 11.71 0.02
CA GLU A 137 20.36 10.90 -0.76
C GLU A 137 20.53 9.53 -0.12
#